data_AF-A0A4Q3VBN4-F1
#
_entry.id   AF-A0A4Q3VBN4-F1
#
_cell.length_a   1.000
_cell.length_b   1.000
_cell.length_c   1.000
_cell.angle_alpha   90.00
_cell.angle_beta   90.00
_cell.angle_gamma   90.00
#
_symmetry.space_group_name_H-M   'P 1'
#
loop_
_entity.id
_entity.type
_entity.pdbx_description
1 polymer ?
#
loop_
_entity_poly.entity_id
_entity_poly.type
_entity_poly.pdbx_seq_one_letter_code
_entity_poly.pdbx_strand_id
1 'polypeptide(L)' 'MDRLETDIGWHREQLRLGKAALRDADHPDNPTRAIEVEALTSAILKLERTLAHLEQLKASHN' A
#
# COMPACT_ATOMS: atom_id res chain seq x y z
N MET A 1 -23.43 -0.54 3.44
CA MET A 1 -22.09 -0.06 3.06
C MET A 1 -21.77 -0.67 1.71
N ASP A 2 -21.29 0.14 0.77
CA ASP A 2 -20.91 -0.32 -0.55
C ASP A 2 -19.67 -1.23 -0.44
N ARG A 3 -19.71 -2.40 -1.09
CA ARG A 3 -18.61 -3.39 -1.04
C ARG A 3 -17.31 -2.76 -1.56
N LEU A 4 -17.42 -1.89 -2.55
CA LEU A 4 -16.29 -1.16 -3.12
C LEU A 4 -15.67 -0.18 -2.11
N GLU A 5 -16.48 0.50 -1.29
CA GLU A 5 -15.96 1.39 -0.25
C GLU A 5 -15.22 0.64 0.86
N THR A 6 -15.72 -0.54 1.22
CA THR A 6 -15.07 -1.42 2.19
C THR A 6 -13.72 -1.91 1.66
N ASP A 7 -13.68 -2.33 0.39
CA ASP A 7 -12.45 -2.77 -0.27
C ASP A 7 -11.43 -1.63 -0.39
N ILE A 8 -11.84 -0.41 -0.76
CA ILE A 8 -10.96 0.77 -0.77
C ILE A 8 -10.42 1.05 0.64
N GLY A 9 -11.27 1.03 1.65
CA GLY A 9 -10.86 1.26 3.05
C GLY A 9 -9.81 0.27 3.51
N TRP A 10 -9.99 -1.02 3.21
CA TRP A 10 -9.03 -2.07 3.53
C TRP A 10 -7.67 -1.82 2.87
N HIS A 11 -7.64 -1.52 1.57
CA HIS A 11 -6.38 -1.30 0.85
C HIS A 11 -5.66 -0.04 1.33
N ARG A 12 -6.38 1.02 1.74
CA ARG A 12 -5.77 2.23 2.34
C ARG A 12 -5.06 1.91 3.65
N GLU A 13 -5.67 1.07 4.49
CA GLU A 13 -5.04 0.65 5.74
C GLU A 13 -3.80 -0.21 5.49
N GLN A 14 -3.86 -1.15 4.54
CA GLN A 14 -2.69 -1.93 4.13
C GLN A 14 -1.55 -1.04 3.61
N LEU A 15 -1.87 -0.03 2.81
CA LEU A 15 -0.88 0.95 2.31
C LEU A 15 -0.24 1.74 3.47
N ARG A 16 -1.05 2.17 4.44
CA ARG A 16 -0.57 2.89 5.62
C ARG A 16 0.40 2.04 6.44
N LEU A 17 0.06 0.78 6.69
CA LEU A 17 0.89 -0.18 7.42
C LEU A 17 2.19 -0.49 6.67
N GLY A 18 2.12 -0.71 5.35
CA GLY A 18 3.30 -0.94 4.51
C GLY A 18 4.28 0.22 4.54
N LYS A 19 3.79 1.47 4.44
CA LYS A 19 4.64 2.67 4.52
C LYS A 19 5.30 2.84 5.90
N ALA A 20 4.59 2.50 6.98
CA ALA A 20 5.17 2.51 8.32
C ALA A 20 6.29 1.47 8.45
N ALA A 21 6.05 0.24 7.98
CA ALA A 21 7.05 -0.82 7.97
C ALA A 21 8.29 -0.45 7.14
N LEU A 22 8.10 0.19 5.98
CA LEU A 22 9.19 0.67 5.13
C LEU A 22 10.06 1.71 5.84
N ARG A 23 9.42 2.70 6.49
CA ARG A 23 10.13 3.73 7.27
C ARG A 23 10.94 3.11 8.41
N ASP A 24 10.38 2.12 9.09
CA ASP A 24 11.06 1.44 10.18
C ASP A 24 12.19 0.53 9.65
N ALA A 25 12.08 0.05 8.41
CA ALA A 25 13.08 -0.78 7.72
C ALA A 25 14.27 0.02 7.17
N ASP A 26 14.05 1.24 6.72
CA ASP A 26 15.05 2.16 6.16
C ASP A 26 15.93 2.81 7.25
N HIS A 27 16.49 2.00 8.14
CA HIS A 27 17.48 2.43 9.12
C HIS A 27 18.90 2.14 8.60
N PRO A 28 19.83 3.11 8.62
CA PRO A 28 21.14 3.02 7.97
C PRO A 28 22.09 1.99 8.59
N ASP A 29 21.77 1.46 9.77
CA ASP A 29 22.67 0.61 10.56
C ASP A 29 22.54 -0.90 10.24
N ASN A 30 21.65 -1.31 9.32
CA ASN A 30 21.39 -2.73 9.06
C ASN A 30 21.34 -3.10 7.56
N PRO A 31 22.45 -3.57 6.95
CA PRO A 31 22.51 -3.92 5.54
C PRO A 31 21.67 -5.15 5.16
N THR A 32 21.21 -5.96 6.12
CA THR A 32 20.31 -7.11 5.86
C THR A 32 18.90 -6.66 5.45
N ARG A 33 18.54 -5.39 5.67
CA ARG A 33 17.22 -4.85 5.36
C ARG A 33 17.02 -4.35 3.93
N ALA A 34 18.06 -4.26 3.10
CA ALA A 34 17.92 -3.77 1.72
C ALA A 34 16.88 -4.57 0.90
N ILE A 35 16.88 -5.91 1.05
CA ILE A 35 15.92 -6.80 0.38
C ILE A 35 14.51 -6.59 0.95
N GLU A 36 14.38 -6.39 2.27
CA GLU A 36 13.10 -6.12 2.93
C GLU A 36 12.52 -4.77 2.48
N VAL A 37 13.36 -3.73 2.37
CA VAL A 37 13.01 -2.40 1.86
C VAL A 37 12.54 -2.49 0.40
N GLU A 38 13.24 -3.24 -0.45
CA GLU A 38 12.86 -3.43 -1.86
C GLU A 38 11.53 -4.19 -1.99
N ALA A 39 11.34 -5.25 -1.20
CA ALA A 39 10.11 -6.03 -1.17
C ALA A 39 8.91 -5.20 -0.67
N LEU A 40 9.10 -4.42 0.41
CA LEU A 40 8.08 -3.52 0.96
C LEU A 40 7.74 -2.40 -0.03
N THR A 41 8.74 -1.80 -0.67
CA THR A 41 8.54 -0.78 -1.71
C THR A 41 7.71 -1.34 -2.87
N SER A 42 8.04 -2.54 -3.33
CA SER A 42 7.29 -3.23 -4.40
C SER A 42 5.84 -3.53 -4.00
N ALA A 43 5.61 -3.92 -2.75
CA ALA A 43 4.28 -4.18 -2.21
C ALA A 43 3.45 -2.88 -2.12
N ILE A 44 4.06 -1.79 -1.64
CA ILE A 44 3.45 -0.45 -1.58
C ILE A 44 3.02 0.01 -2.98
N LEU A 45 3.90 -0.09 -3.98
CA LEU A 45 3.59 0.30 -5.36
C LEU A 45 2.41 -0.50 -5.95
N LYS A 46 2.29 -1.79 -5.59
CA LYS A 46 1.15 -2.61 -5.99
C LYS A 46 -0.14 -2.10 -5.33
N LEU A 47 -0.11 -1.83 -4.03
CA LEU A 47 -1.26 -1.31 -3.28
C LEU A 47 -1.72 0.06 -3.80
N GLU A 48 -0.79 0.96 -4.14
CA GLU A 48 -1.12 2.26 -4.72
C GLU A 48 -1.83 2.13 -6.07
N ARG A 49 -1.35 1.24 -6.96
CA ARG A 49 -2.02 0.96 -8.24
C ARG A 49 -3.42 0.36 -8.04
N THR A 50 -3.56 -0.59 -7.11
CA THR A 50 -4.86 -1.19 -6.81
C THR A 50 -5.85 -0.15 -6.28
N LEU A 51 -5.41 0.72 -5.36
CA LEU A 51 -6.25 1.80 -4.84
C LEU A 51 -6.70 2.76 -5.94
N ALA A 52 -5.78 3.20 -6.80
CA ALA A 52 -6.10 4.08 -7.92
C ALA A 52 -7.15 3.44 -8.84
N HIS A 53 -7.04 2.14 -9.12
CA HIS A 53 -8.02 1.42 -9.93
C HIS A 53 -9.40 1.33 -9.24
N LEU A 54 -9.45 1.01 -7.95
CA LEU A 54 -10.71 0.94 -7.20
C LEU A 54 -11.40 2.31 -7.11
N GLU A 55 -10.63 3.38 -6.95
CA GLU A 55 -11.14 4.76 -6.94
C GLU A 55 -11.68 5.17 -8.32
N GLN A 56 -11.02 4.76 -9.42
CA GLN A 56 -11.54 4.96 -10.78
C GLN A 56 -12.86 4.21 -11.03
N LEU A 57 -12.96 2.96 -10.58
CA LEU A 57 -14.20 2.18 -10.66
C LEU A 57 -15.34 2.88 -9.90
N LYS A 58 -15.05 3.37 -8.68
CA LYS A 58 -16.04 4.12 -7.89
C LYS A 58 -16.50 5.39 -8.60
N ALA A 59 -15.58 6.12 -9.22
CA ALA A 59 -15.89 7.34 -9.96
C ALA A 59 -16.69 7.09 -11.24
N SER A 60 -16.52 5.92 -11.87
CA SER A 60 -17.23 5.55 -13.10
C SER A 60 -18.67 5.04 -12.85
N HIS A 61 -18.97 4.65 -11.61
CA HIS A 61 -20.26 4.09 -11.21
C HIS A 61 -21.17 5.10 -10.48
N ASN A 62 -20.67 6.31 -10.17
CA ASN A 62 -21.41 7.44 -9.60
C ASN A 62 -21.72 8.49 -10.67
#